data_AF-A0A963BBW4-F1
#
_entry.id   AF-A0A963BBW4-F1
#
_cell.length_a   1.000
_cell.length_b   1.000
_cell.length_c   1.000
_cell.angle_alpha   90.00
_cell.angle_beta   90.00
_cell.angle_gamma   90.00
#
_symmetry.space_group_name_H-M   'P 1'
#
loop_
_entity.id
_entity.type
_entity.pdbx_description
1 polymer ?
#
loop_
_entity_poly.entity_id
_entity_poly.type
_entity_poly.pdbx_seq_one_letter_code
_entity_poly.pdbx_strand_id
1 'polypeptide(L)'
;MMNYLRLVDEKKIGDLFPNRPPAGALEASGVLAMNGMFYVVFDNRTDVARLADDLSANRMNGLFGMAHGRRGYECITYNPYKQRFYLLIESRKTRSGKYRPEIFEYGESLAYLKHRRIDFLFESENKGFEALVYMRRKRRDYVLALCEGNKCKSGSAGKEPGGGRIQLFVKNRRIWTHLGTIKLPKSVAFNDYSAMAVDGDRVAVVSQENALLWIGVFQEQRWSWRDDGQTYSFPRTENGSILYGNVEGVSWIAQNRIVAVSDRIKESQTPDMGSKDQSIHIFDIPT
;
A
#
# COMPACT_ATOMS: atom_id res chain seq x y z
N MET A 1 9.49 5.81 -24.89
CA MET A 1 10.54 6.25 -23.95
C MET A 1 9.97 6.13 -22.55
N MET A 2 10.69 5.55 -21.59
CA MET A 2 10.19 5.38 -20.22
C MET A 2 10.31 6.72 -19.48
N ASN A 3 9.21 7.19 -18.86
CA ASN A 3 9.23 8.37 -18.01
C ASN A 3 9.66 7.98 -16.59
N TYR A 4 10.55 8.76 -16.00
CA TYR A 4 11.03 8.52 -14.64
C TYR A 4 10.35 9.46 -13.65
N LEU A 5 9.94 8.92 -12.51
CA LEU A 5 9.58 9.73 -11.35
C LEU A 5 10.79 10.55 -10.90
N ARG A 6 10.55 11.79 -10.48
CA ARG A 6 11.60 12.68 -9.98
C ARG A 6 11.57 12.69 -8.46
N LEU A 7 12.66 12.24 -7.83
CA LEU A 7 12.79 12.32 -6.37
C LEU A 7 12.79 13.81 -5.94
N VAL A 8 11.96 14.12 -4.95
CA VAL A 8 11.86 15.46 -4.34
C VAL A 8 12.56 15.47 -2.98
N ASP A 9 12.23 14.49 -2.14
CA ASP A 9 12.84 14.33 -0.82
C ASP A 9 12.77 12.86 -0.38
N GLU A 10 13.68 12.45 0.51
CA GLU A 10 13.80 11.10 1.05
C GLU A 10 14.38 11.15 2.45
N LYS A 11 13.80 10.38 3.37
CA LYS A 11 14.30 10.20 4.74
C LYS A 11 14.14 8.76 5.20
N LYS A 12 15.08 8.30 6.03
CA LYS A 12 14.87 7.10 6.85
C LYS A 12 13.75 7.40 7.83
N ILE A 13 12.75 6.53 7.93
CA ILE A 13 11.57 6.76 8.77
C ILE A 13 11.99 6.93 10.23
N GLY A 14 12.99 6.17 10.69
CA GLY A 14 13.54 6.28 12.04
C GLY A 14 14.04 7.68 12.40
N ASP A 15 14.54 8.44 11.42
CA ASP A 15 15.16 9.76 11.62
C ASP A 15 14.13 10.87 11.83
N LEU A 16 12.87 10.57 11.55
CA LEU A 16 11.76 11.51 11.69
C LEU A 16 11.23 11.55 13.13
N PHE A 17 11.65 10.64 14.01
CA PHE A 17 11.20 10.63 15.40
C PHE A 17 12.17 11.40 16.30
N PRO A 18 11.66 12.23 17.23
CA PRO A 18 12.50 12.86 18.25
C PRO A 18 13.31 11.85 19.07
N ASN A 19 12.69 10.70 19.39
CA ASN A 19 13.34 9.55 20.01
C ASN A 19 13.44 8.43 18.96
N ARG A 20 14.61 8.31 18.34
CA ARG A 20 14.86 7.36 17.26
C ARG A 20 14.56 5.92 17.71
N PRO A 21 13.66 5.20 17.02
CA PRO A 21 13.47 3.76 17.26
C PRO A 21 14.76 2.99 16.93
N PRO A 22 14.91 1.75 17.44
CA PRO A 22 16.02 0.89 17.05
C PRO A 22 16.11 0.74 15.52
N ALA A 23 17.34 0.67 15.00
CA ALA A 23 17.56 0.42 13.59
C ALA A 23 16.95 -0.94 13.18
N GLY A 24 16.33 -1.01 12.00
CA GLY A 24 15.70 -2.24 11.53
C GLY A 24 14.30 -2.50 12.09
N ALA A 25 13.72 -1.59 12.87
CA ALA A 25 12.45 -1.81 13.57
C ALA A 25 11.21 -1.22 12.84
N LEU A 26 11.36 -0.77 11.60
CA LEU A 26 10.34 0.00 10.87
C LEU A 26 10.19 -0.52 9.44
N GLU A 27 9.72 -1.77 9.31
CA GLU A 27 9.45 -2.47 8.04
C GLU A 27 8.13 -1.93 7.44
N ALA A 28 8.24 -0.83 6.69
CA ALA A 28 7.10 -0.03 6.25
C ALA A 28 6.41 -0.68 5.06
N SER A 29 5.09 -0.90 5.18
CA SER A 29 4.28 -1.57 4.16
C SER A 29 3.25 -0.64 3.52
N GLY A 30 2.58 0.21 4.30
CA GLY A 30 1.54 1.11 3.79
C GLY A 30 1.71 2.56 4.20
N VAL A 31 1.29 3.50 3.34
CA VAL A 31 1.28 4.94 3.66
C VAL A 31 -0.01 5.62 3.22
N LEU A 32 -0.48 6.57 4.02
CA LEU A 32 -1.60 7.46 3.71
C LEU A 32 -1.17 8.91 3.94
N ALA A 33 -1.28 9.76 2.92
CA ALA A 33 -1.16 11.20 3.07
C ALA A 33 -2.53 11.82 3.35
N MET A 34 -2.65 12.58 4.45
CA MET A 34 -3.89 13.23 4.83
C MET A 34 -3.64 14.38 5.82
N ASN A 35 -4.25 15.54 5.57
CA ASN A 35 -4.25 16.70 6.48
C ASN A 35 -2.84 17.15 6.91
N GLY A 36 -1.91 17.26 5.96
CA GLY A 36 -0.53 17.69 6.25
C GLY A 36 0.33 16.65 6.97
N MET A 37 -0.11 15.40 7.02
CA MET A 37 0.60 14.32 7.70
C MET A 37 0.67 13.06 6.81
N PHE A 38 1.72 12.28 7.01
CA PHE A 38 1.84 10.90 6.55
C PHE A 38 1.54 9.94 7.70
N TYR A 39 0.69 8.96 7.42
CA TYR A 39 0.40 7.86 8.31
C TYR A 39 0.99 6.60 7.71
N VAL A 40 1.99 6.01 8.37
CA VAL A 40 2.71 4.83 7.89
C VAL A 40 2.40 3.64 8.78
N VAL A 41 2.08 2.52 8.15
CA VAL A 41 1.95 1.22 8.81
C VAL A 41 3.10 0.31 8.42
N PHE A 42 3.33 -0.68 9.26
CA PHE A 42 4.46 -1.58 9.18
C PHE A 42 3.95 -3.02 9.24
N ASP A 43 4.57 -3.95 8.53
CA ASP A 43 4.19 -5.37 8.53
C ASP A 43 4.63 -6.10 9.82
N ASN A 44 5.64 -5.55 10.51
CA ASN A 44 6.26 -6.16 11.68
C ASN A 44 5.81 -5.60 13.05
N ARG A 45 4.91 -4.60 13.06
CA ARG A 45 4.42 -3.94 14.28
C ARG A 45 3.03 -3.33 14.09
N THR A 46 2.30 -3.12 15.20
CA THR A 46 0.87 -2.75 15.18
C THR A 46 0.55 -1.30 15.53
N ASP A 47 1.56 -0.49 15.82
CA ASP A 47 1.43 0.95 15.90
C ASP A 47 1.63 1.60 14.53
N VAL A 48 1.03 2.77 14.38
CA VAL A 48 1.03 3.57 13.15
C VAL A 48 1.94 4.77 13.41
N ALA A 49 2.89 4.99 12.53
CA ALA A 49 3.66 6.23 12.56
C ALA A 49 2.81 7.36 11.98
N ARG A 50 2.74 8.47 12.70
CA ARG A 50 2.24 9.74 12.17
C ARG A 50 3.45 10.65 12.02
N LEU A 51 3.67 11.18 10.82
CA LEU A 51 4.86 11.94 10.42
C LEU A 51 4.42 13.21 9.71
N ALA A 52 5.13 14.32 9.86
CA ALA A 52 4.86 15.52 9.06
C ALA A 52 5.16 15.28 7.58
N ASP A 53 4.38 15.94 6.72
CA ASP A 53 4.44 15.75 5.27
C ASP A 53 5.63 16.46 4.59
N ASP A 54 6.33 17.32 5.33
CA ASP A 54 7.59 17.95 4.94
C ASP A 54 8.84 17.13 5.29
N LEU A 55 8.64 15.91 5.82
CA LEU A 55 9.71 15.01 6.28
C LEU A 55 10.66 15.66 7.30
N SER A 56 10.18 16.63 8.07
CA SER A 56 10.90 17.17 9.21
C SER A 56 10.75 16.29 10.45
N ALA A 57 11.84 16.11 11.20
CA ALA A 57 11.76 15.56 12.54
C ALA A 57 11.14 16.61 13.48
N ASN A 58 9.93 16.35 13.98
CA ASN A 58 9.27 17.29 14.88
C ASN A 58 8.47 16.58 15.98
N ARG A 59 8.03 17.34 16.98
CA ARG A 59 7.32 16.83 18.17
C ARG A 59 5.95 16.22 17.90
N MET A 60 5.36 16.46 16.73
CA MET A 60 4.08 15.86 16.34
C MET A 60 4.26 14.46 15.76
N ASN A 61 5.48 14.13 15.35
CA ASN A 61 5.84 12.80 14.89
C ASN A 61 5.84 11.82 16.05
N GLY A 62 5.26 10.65 15.83
CA GLY A 62 5.13 9.66 16.88
C GLY A 62 4.51 8.36 16.39
N LEU A 63 4.57 7.36 17.27
CA LEU A 63 3.97 6.06 17.06
C LEU A 63 2.70 5.97 17.91
N PHE A 64 1.60 5.56 17.29
CA PHE A 64 0.27 5.59 17.89
C PHE A 64 -0.46 4.27 17.68
N GLY A 65 -1.44 3.96 18.54
CA GLY A 65 -2.24 2.75 18.44
C GLY A 65 -1.76 1.66 19.38
N MET A 66 -1.96 0.40 18.98
CA MET A 66 -1.65 -0.74 19.86
C MET A 66 -0.16 -1.03 19.83
N ALA A 67 0.55 -0.72 20.92
CA ALA A 67 1.89 -1.22 21.13
C ALA A 67 1.85 -2.75 21.38
N HIS A 68 2.75 -3.51 20.75
CA HIS A 68 3.06 -4.93 21.03
C HIS A 68 2.23 -6.04 20.35
N GLY A 69 1.57 -5.80 19.21
CA GLY A 69 1.08 -6.89 18.37
C GLY A 69 2.21 -7.59 17.59
N ARG A 70 2.13 -8.92 17.45
CA ARG A 70 3.16 -9.76 16.76
C ARG A 70 3.11 -9.75 15.23
N ARG A 71 2.06 -9.19 14.62
CA ARG A 71 1.89 -9.03 13.16
C ARG A 71 1.26 -7.67 12.92
N GLY A 72 1.89 -6.89 12.05
CA GLY A 72 1.49 -5.55 11.70
C GLY A 72 0.41 -5.51 10.62
N TYR A 73 0.44 -4.45 9.82
CA TYR A 73 -0.52 -4.15 8.78
C TYR A 73 0.19 -3.86 7.47
N GLU A 74 -0.38 -4.37 6.37
CA GLU A 74 0.13 -4.10 5.01
C GLU A 74 -0.30 -2.75 4.50
N CYS A 75 -1.51 -2.34 4.84
CA CYS A 75 -2.10 -1.15 4.22
C CYS A 75 -2.93 -0.34 5.20
N ILE A 76 -3.00 0.96 4.92
CA ILE A 76 -3.82 1.94 5.61
C ILE A 76 -4.67 2.72 4.59
N THR A 77 -5.95 2.87 4.88
CA THR A 77 -6.86 3.76 4.13
C THR A 77 -7.81 4.47 5.09
N TYR A 78 -8.55 5.47 4.61
CA TYR A 78 -9.41 6.30 5.46
C TYR A 78 -10.85 6.34 4.97
N ASN A 79 -11.77 6.20 5.92
CA ASN A 79 -13.19 6.45 5.73
C ASN A 79 -13.55 7.84 6.29
N PRO A 80 -13.66 8.87 5.44
CA PRO A 80 -13.95 10.23 5.89
C PRO A 80 -15.36 10.38 6.48
N TYR A 81 -16.33 9.55 6.07
CA TYR A 81 -17.71 9.65 6.54
C TYR A 81 -17.91 9.16 7.97
N LYS A 82 -17.06 8.23 8.41
CA LYS A 82 -17.08 7.67 9.77
C LYS A 82 -15.90 8.13 10.60
N GLN A 83 -14.99 8.89 10.01
CA GLN A 83 -13.76 9.33 10.62
C GLN A 83 -12.94 8.16 11.18
N ARG A 84 -12.63 7.20 10.28
CA ARG A 84 -11.96 5.94 10.66
C ARG A 84 -10.83 5.58 9.73
N PHE A 85 -9.71 5.19 10.32
CA PHE A 85 -8.67 4.46 9.60
C PHE A 85 -9.05 2.99 9.49
N TYR A 86 -8.80 2.41 8.33
CA TYR A 86 -8.90 0.98 8.06
C TYR A 86 -7.49 0.45 7.80
N LEU A 87 -7.04 -0.45 8.67
CA LEU A 87 -5.73 -1.09 8.57
C LEU A 87 -5.91 -2.55 8.15
N LEU A 88 -5.17 -2.99 7.14
CA LEU A 88 -5.29 -4.33 6.57
C LEU A 88 -4.23 -5.25 7.18
N ILE A 89 -4.65 -6.41 7.67
CA ILE A 89 -3.73 -7.55 7.86
C ILE A 89 -3.79 -8.38 6.58
N GLU A 90 -2.64 -8.62 5.95
CA GLU A 90 -2.47 -9.32 4.67
C GLU A 90 -3.34 -10.58 4.62
N SER A 91 -3.11 -11.45 5.61
CA SER A 91 -3.85 -12.67 5.82
C SER A 91 -3.54 -13.29 7.19
N ARG A 92 -4.49 -14.06 7.72
CA ARG A 92 -4.31 -14.87 8.93
C ARG A 92 -4.71 -16.31 8.67
N LYS A 93 -3.89 -17.25 9.13
CA LYS A 93 -4.19 -18.68 9.06
C LYS A 93 -5.47 -18.98 9.85
N THR A 94 -6.41 -19.62 9.19
CA THR A 94 -7.69 -20.06 9.75
C THR A 94 -7.55 -21.49 10.28
N ARG A 95 -8.54 -21.95 11.05
CA ARG A 95 -8.58 -23.34 11.57
C ARG A 95 -8.56 -24.39 10.46
N SER A 96 -9.04 -24.06 9.25
CA SER A 96 -9.02 -24.96 8.10
C SER A 96 -7.69 -24.92 7.32
N GLY A 97 -6.67 -24.19 7.80
CA GLY A 97 -5.38 -24.08 7.15
C GLY A 97 -5.32 -23.07 6.00
N LYS A 98 -6.46 -22.48 5.60
CA LYS A 98 -6.53 -21.38 4.62
C LYS A 98 -6.19 -20.04 5.26
N TYR A 99 -5.92 -19.02 4.46
CA TYR A 99 -5.53 -17.70 4.95
C TYR A 99 -6.61 -16.66 4.64
N ARG A 100 -6.95 -15.80 5.61
CA ARG A 100 -8.04 -14.82 5.48
C ARG A 100 -7.60 -13.41 5.90
N PRO A 101 -7.83 -12.39 5.07
CA PRO A 101 -7.55 -11.00 5.44
C PRO A 101 -8.55 -10.44 6.44
N GLU A 102 -8.09 -9.45 7.22
CA GLU A 102 -8.90 -8.74 8.19
C GLU A 102 -8.64 -7.23 8.11
N ILE A 103 -9.70 -6.43 8.26
CA ILE A 103 -9.63 -4.98 8.33
C ILE A 103 -9.90 -4.54 9.76
N PHE A 104 -8.93 -3.85 10.35
CA PHE A 104 -9.01 -3.23 11.66
C PHE A 104 -9.47 -1.78 11.49
N GLU A 105 -10.49 -1.39 12.24
CA GLU A 105 -11.02 -0.02 12.28
C GLU A 105 -10.46 0.71 13.50
N TYR A 106 -9.85 1.86 13.25
CA TYR A 106 -9.34 2.80 14.24
C TYR A 106 -10.07 4.14 14.13
N GLY A 107 -10.25 4.84 15.25
CA GLY A 107 -10.78 6.22 15.26
C GLY A 107 -9.72 7.26 14.85
N GLU A 108 -10.09 8.54 14.77
CA GLU A 108 -9.18 9.62 14.36
C GLU A 108 -7.93 9.74 15.25
N SER A 109 -8.06 9.44 16.55
CA SER A 109 -6.94 9.43 17.49
C SER A 109 -6.07 8.17 17.40
N LEU A 110 -6.25 7.33 16.36
CA LEU A 110 -5.63 6.02 16.21
C LEU A 110 -5.90 5.09 17.40
N ALA A 111 -7.08 5.23 18.02
CA ALA A 111 -7.58 4.27 19.02
C ALA A 111 -8.30 3.10 18.33
N TYR A 112 -7.96 1.87 18.74
CA TYR A 112 -8.61 0.66 18.22
C TYR A 112 -10.12 0.67 18.51
N LEU A 113 -10.94 0.32 17.51
CA LEU A 113 -12.39 0.22 17.67
C LEU A 113 -12.88 -1.22 17.53
N LYS A 114 -12.51 -1.89 16.43
CA LYS A 114 -12.95 -3.25 16.09
C LYS A 114 -12.21 -3.77 14.88
N HIS A 115 -12.41 -5.04 14.54
CA HIS A 115 -11.96 -5.61 13.28
C HIS A 115 -13.09 -6.37 12.58
N ARG A 116 -12.95 -6.58 11.28
CA ARG A 116 -13.88 -7.32 10.43
C ARG A 116 -13.12 -8.19 9.46
N ARG A 117 -13.62 -9.39 9.24
CA ARG A 117 -13.09 -10.28 8.21
C ARG A 117 -13.48 -9.79 6.83
N ILE A 118 -12.63 -10.12 5.86
CA ILE A 118 -12.96 -10.07 4.44
C ILE A 118 -13.38 -11.47 3.99
N ASP A 119 -14.42 -11.55 3.17
CA ASP A 119 -14.93 -12.79 2.59
C ASP A 119 -14.08 -13.23 1.38
N PHE A 120 -12.81 -13.55 1.65
CA PHE A 120 -11.85 -14.03 0.68
C PHE A 120 -10.87 -15.00 1.35
N LEU A 121 -10.44 -16.02 0.64
CA LEU A 121 -9.50 -17.01 1.15
C LEU A 121 -8.31 -17.16 0.20
N PHE A 122 -7.11 -17.13 0.76
CA PHE A 122 -5.87 -17.48 0.09
C PHE A 122 -5.45 -18.90 0.46
N GLU A 123 -4.73 -19.52 -0.48
CA GLU A 123 -4.24 -20.90 -0.38
C GLU A 123 -2.88 -21.01 0.33
N SER A 124 -2.12 -19.91 0.40
CA SER A 124 -0.78 -19.85 0.99
C SER A 124 -0.64 -18.70 1.97
N GLU A 125 0.33 -18.81 2.88
CA GLU A 125 0.66 -17.75 3.84
C GLU A 125 1.31 -16.53 3.18
N ASN A 126 2.20 -16.78 2.22
CA ASN A 126 3.09 -15.76 1.62
C ASN A 126 2.42 -14.95 0.49
N LYS A 127 1.08 -14.81 0.53
CA LYS A 127 0.32 -14.01 -0.42
C LYS A 127 -0.99 -13.55 0.20
N GLY A 128 -1.34 -12.30 -0.06
CA GLY A 128 -2.64 -11.78 0.26
C GLY A 128 -2.99 -10.51 -0.50
N PHE A 129 -3.59 -9.59 0.23
CA PHE A 129 -3.88 -8.26 -0.28
C PHE A 129 -2.80 -7.30 0.22
N GLU A 130 -2.20 -6.55 -0.70
CA GLU A 130 -1.15 -5.56 -0.38
C GLU A 130 -1.72 -4.16 -0.21
N ALA A 131 -2.84 -3.87 -0.87
CA ALA A 131 -3.45 -2.55 -0.76
C ALA A 131 -4.96 -2.61 -0.56
N LEU A 132 -5.48 -1.61 0.14
CA LEU A 132 -6.89 -1.41 0.40
C LEU A 132 -7.26 0.05 0.10
N VAL A 133 -8.33 0.25 -0.68
CA VAL A 133 -8.89 1.59 -0.91
C VAL A 133 -10.35 1.62 -0.49
N TYR A 134 -10.69 2.56 0.39
CA TYR A 134 -12.08 2.84 0.74
C TYR A 134 -12.79 3.64 -0.35
N MET A 135 -14.04 3.25 -0.66
CA MET A 135 -14.93 4.03 -1.52
C MET A 135 -16.36 4.04 -0.96
N ARG A 136 -17.15 5.06 -1.32
CA ARG A 136 -18.57 5.13 -0.94
C ARG A 136 -19.44 5.46 -2.15
N ARG A 137 -20.33 4.53 -2.48
CA ARG A 137 -21.29 4.68 -3.59
C ARG A 137 -22.70 4.47 -3.10
N LYS A 138 -23.63 5.39 -3.43
CA LYS A 138 -25.06 5.30 -3.05
C LYS A 138 -25.27 4.95 -1.56
N ARG A 139 -24.53 5.62 -0.68
CA ARG A 139 -24.50 5.42 0.79
C ARG A 139 -24.03 4.04 1.27
N ARG A 140 -23.48 3.20 0.40
CA ARG A 140 -22.84 1.93 0.74
C ARG A 140 -21.32 2.11 0.76
N ASP A 141 -20.70 1.48 1.75
CA ASP A 141 -19.25 1.44 1.91
C ASP A 141 -18.69 0.25 1.11
N TYR A 142 -17.67 0.51 0.31
CA TYR A 142 -16.93 -0.47 -0.46
C TYR A 142 -15.46 -0.43 -0.08
N VAL A 143 -14.77 -1.54 -0.30
CA VAL A 143 -13.31 -1.55 -0.36
C VAL A 143 -12.85 -2.28 -1.61
N LEU A 144 -11.80 -1.73 -2.22
CA LEU A 144 -11.03 -2.34 -3.29
C LEU A 144 -9.77 -2.93 -2.67
N ALA A 145 -9.52 -4.22 -2.84
CA ALA A 145 -8.32 -4.87 -2.31
C ALA A 145 -7.45 -5.43 -3.45
N LEU A 146 -6.21 -4.96 -3.55
CA LEU A 146 -5.27 -5.37 -4.59
C LEU A 146 -4.53 -6.64 -4.17
N CYS A 147 -4.56 -7.67 -5.02
CA CYS A 147 -3.80 -8.90 -4.79
C CYS A 147 -2.31 -8.70 -5.11
N GLU A 148 -1.41 -9.24 -4.29
CA GLU A 148 0.05 -9.18 -4.54
C GLU A 148 0.43 -9.87 -5.84
N GLY A 149 -0.06 -11.10 -6.02
CA GLY A 149 0.25 -11.92 -7.19
C GLY A 149 -0.75 -11.72 -8.32
N ASN A 150 -0.26 -11.86 -9.54
CA ASN A 150 -1.09 -11.92 -10.74
C ASN A 150 -2.17 -13.00 -10.60
N LYS A 151 -3.38 -12.68 -11.08
CA LYS A 151 -4.57 -13.54 -10.97
C LYS A 151 -4.92 -13.94 -9.50
N CYS A 152 -4.39 -13.21 -8.50
CA CYS A 152 -4.45 -13.56 -7.07
C CYS A 152 -3.88 -14.96 -6.77
N LYS A 153 -2.82 -15.34 -7.48
CA LYS A 153 -2.12 -16.62 -7.30
C LYS A 153 -0.78 -16.43 -6.62
N SER A 154 -0.30 -17.52 -6.03
CA SER A 154 0.99 -17.59 -5.35
C SER A 154 2.06 -18.26 -6.20
N GLY A 155 3.32 -18.13 -5.78
CA GLY A 155 4.46 -18.77 -6.44
C GLY A 155 4.67 -18.29 -7.87
N SER A 156 5.22 -19.16 -8.72
CA SER A 156 5.52 -18.84 -10.12
C SER A 156 4.31 -18.35 -10.91
N ALA A 157 3.13 -18.95 -10.68
CA ALA A 157 1.89 -18.54 -11.34
C ALA A 157 1.45 -17.12 -10.98
N GLY A 158 1.77 -16.65 -9.77
CA GLY A 158 1.54 -15.27 -9.34
C GLY A 158 2.56 -14.27 -9.91
N LYS A 159 3.75 -14.76 -10.28
CA LYS A 159 4.84 -13.95 -10.85
C LYS A 159 4.82 -13.85 -12.38
N GLU A 160 3.96 -14.61 -13.05
CA GLU A 160 3.73 -14.46 -14.50
C GLU A 160 3.27 -13.02 -14.78
N PRO A 161 4.03 -12.22 -15.54
CA PRO A 161 3.75 -10.80 -15.69
C PRO A 161 2.34 -10.52 -16.24
N GLY A 162 1.66 -9.58 -15.59
CA GLY A 162 0.34 -9.12 -15.96
C GLY A 162 -0.83 -10.00 -15.50
N GLY A 163 -2.02 -9.41 -15.52
CA GLY A 163 -3.20 -10.04 -14.97
C GLY A 163 -3.43 -9.71 -13.49
N GLY A 164 -3.01 -8.54 -13.04
CA GLY A 164 -3.36 -7.97 -11.75
C GLY A 164 -4.87 -7.92 -11.51
N ARG A 165 -5.24 -8.01 -10.24
CA ARG A 165 -6.62 -8.16 -9.79
C ARG A 165 -6.87 -7.29 -8.58
N ILE A 166 -7.97 -6.56 -8.64
CA ILE A 166 -8.56 -5.87 -7.51
C ILE A 166 -9.85 -6.60 -7.17
N GLN A 167 -9.98 -7.03 -5.92
CA GLN A 167 -11.19 -7.65 -5.39
C GLN A 167 -12.09 -6.56 -4.81
N LEU A 168 -13.35 -6.52 -5.25
CA LEU A 168 -14.35 -5.57 -4.80
C LEU A 168 -15.17 -6.18 -3.67
N PHE A 169 -15.27 -5.46 -2.55
CA PHE A 169 -16.11 -5.87 -1.42
C PHE A 169 -17.07 -4.77 -1.00
N VAL A 170 -18.22 -5.17 -0.47
CA VAL A 170 -19.19 -4.28 0.16
C VAL A 170 -19.29 -4.53 1.65
N LYS A 171 -19.45 -3.46 2.43
CA LYS A 171 -19.59 -3.56 3.89
C LYS A 171 -20.95 -4.13 4.25
N ASN A 172 -20.92 -5.27 4.95
CA ASN A 172 -22.07 -5.83 5.66
C ASN A 172 -21.89 -5.72 7.18
N ARG A 173 -22.87 -6.18 7.97
CA ARG A 173 -22.93 -5.93 9.42
C ARG A 173 -21.73 -6.48 10.20
N ARG A 174 -21.12 -7.60 9.78
CA ARG A 174 -19.94 -8.21 10.44
C ARG A 174 -18.76 -8.53 9.51
N ILE A 175 -18.95 -8.45 8.19
CA ILE A 175 -17.98 -8.91 7.19
C ILE A 175 -17.96 -7.96 6.00
N TRP A 176 -16.86 -7.94 5.26
CA TRP A 176 -16.78 -7.38 3.91
C TRP A 176 -17.06 -8.49 2.91
N THR A 177 -18.21 -8.42 2.23
CA THR A 177 -18.65 -9.48 1.32
C THR A 177 -18.15 -9.21 -0.10
N HIS A 178 -17.60 -10.25 -0.72
CA HIS A 178 -17.08 -10.18 -2.09
C HIS A 178 -18.21 -9.92 -3.08
N LEU A 179 -17.99 -8.99 -4.01
CA LEU A 179 -18.94 -8.66 -5.07
C LEU A 179 -18.41 -8.96 -6.47
N GLY A 180 -17.10 -9.01 -6.64
CA GLY A 180 -16.51 -9.26 -7.94
C GLY A 180 -15.04 -8.90 -8.02
N THR A 181 -14.53 -9.03 -9.22
CA THR A 181 -13.11 -8.89 -9.52
C THR A 181 -12.93 -7.91 -10.67
N ILE A 182 -12.13 -6.88 -10.43
CA ILE A 182 -11.72 -5.91 -11.43
C ILE A 182 -10.33 -6.33 -11.92
N LYS A 183 -10.17 -6.48 -13.23
CA LYS A 183 -8.88 -6.80 -13.84
C LYS A 183 -8.14 -5.50 -14.11
N LEU A 184 -6.86 -5.42 -13.77
CA LEU A 184 -6.01 -4.33 -14.28
C LEU A 184 -5.91 -4.42 -15.82
N PRO A 185 -5.69 -3.30 -16.52
CA PRO A 185 -5.47 -3.30 -17.97
C PRO A 185 -4.29 -4.21 -18.35
N LYS A 186 -4.32 -4.75 -19.58
CA LYS A 186 -3.26 -5.64 -20.06
C LYS A 186 -1.90 -4.94 -20.18
N SER A 187 -1.90 -3.62 -20.34
CA SER A 187 -0.69 -2.78 -20.33
C SER A 187 0.06 -2.85 -19.00
N VAL A 188 -0.62 -3.19 -17.90
CA VAL A 188 -0.01 -3.39 -16.58
C VAL A 188 0.55 -4.81 -16.49
N ALA A 189 1.69 -5.03 -17.14
CA ALA A 189 2.40 -6.31 -17.20
C ALA A 189 3.43 -6.43 -16.07
N PHE A 190 3.01 -6.20 -14.83
CA PHE A 190 3.89 -6.27 -13.66
C PHE A 190 4.04 -7.71 -13.14
N ASN A 191 5.19 -8.00 -12.52
CA ASN A 191 5.49 -9.28 -11.88
C ASN A 191 4.70 -9.45 -10.58
N ASP A 192 4.49 -8.35 -9.86
CA ASP A 192 3.82 -8.27 -8.58
C ASP A 192 3.10 -6.92 -8.44
N TYR A 193 2.35 -6.76 -7.36
CA TYR A 193 1.70 -5.51 -7.00
C TYR A 193 1.80 -5.26 -5.51
N SER A 194 2.46 -4.18 -5.10
CA SER A 194 2.70 -3.89 -3.69
C SER A 194 1.81 -2.76 -3.15
N ALA A 195 1.43 -1.78 -3.98
CA ALA A 195 0.69 -0.64 -3.47
C ALA A 195 -0.43 -0.18 -4.40
N MET A 196 -1.45 0.46 -3.83
CA MET A 196 -2.51 1.15 -4.57
C MET A 196 -3.02 2.39 -3.83
N ALA A 197 -3.20 3.49 -4.55
CA ALA A 197 -3.82 4.70 -4.02
C ALA A 197 -4.78 5.33 -5.03
N VAL A 198 -5.84 5.98 -4.53
CA VAL A 198 -6.85 6.65 -5.35
C VAL A 198 -6.96 8.12 -4.97
N ASP A 199 -6.99 8.98 -5.98
CA ASP A 199 -7.29 10.41 -5.88
C ASP A 199 -8.31 10.77 -6.97
N GLY A 200 -9.55 11.05 -6.57
CA GLY A 200 -10.66 11.20 -7.50
C GLY A 200 -10.88 9.95 -8.35
N ASP A 201 -10.75 10.09 -9.67
CA ASP A 201 -10.82 8.99 -10.64
C ASP A 201 -9.45 8.39 -10.99
N ARG A 202 -8.35 8.93 -10.45
CA ARG A 202 -7.00 8.45 -10.75
C ARG A 202 -6.57 7.40 -9.75
N VAL A 203 -5.95 6.34 -10.28
CA VAL A 203 -5.43 5.23 -9.47
C VAL A 203 -3.96 5.03 -9.76
N ALA A 204 -3.15 5.07 -8.72
CA ALA A 204 -1.76 4.65 -8.73
C ALA A 204 -1.68 3.18 -8.31
N VAL A 205 -0.88 2.38 -9.01
CA VAL A 205 -0.53 1.00 -8.65
C VAL A 205 0.98 0.82 -8.75
N VAL A 206 1.60 0.24 -7.74
CA VAL A 206 3.05 0.02 -7.69
C VAL A 206 3.37 -1.46 -7.87
N SER A 207 4.45 -1.74 -8.58
CA SER A 207 5.16 -3.02 -8.52
C SER A 207 6.52 -2.80 -7.90
N GLN A 208 6.78 -3.58 -6.85
CA GLN A 208 8.07 -3.61 -6.17
C GLN A 208 9.13 -4.30 -7.03
N GLU A 209 8.85 -5.51 -7.56
CA GLU A 209 9.82 -6.27 -8.35
C GLU A 209 10.22 -5.54 -9.65
N ASN A 210 9.32 -4.78 -10.26
CA ASN A 210 9.64 -4.02 -11.47
C ASN A 210 10.19 -2.61 -11.16
N ALA A 211 10.00 -2.09 -9.95
CA ALA A 211 10.22 -0.69 -9.59
C ALA A 211 9.47 0.27 -10.54
N LEU A 212 8.18 0.01 -10.72
CA LEU A 212 7.30 0.76 -11.62
C LEU A 212 6.07 1.28 -10.88
N LEU A 213 5.60 2.46 -11.30
CA LEU A 213 4.32 3.04 -10.93
C LEU A 213 3.45 3.12 -12.18
N TRP A 214 2.26 2.53 -12.13
CA TRP A 214 1.22 2.73 -13.15
C TRP A 214 0.16 3.69 -12.63
N ILE A 215 -0.28 4.62 -13.48
CA ILE A 215 -1.39 5.53 -13.19
C ILE A 215 -2.44 5.39 -14.30
N GLY A 216 -3.67 5.06 -13.93
CA GLY A 216 -4.80 5.02 -14.87
C GLY A 216 -6.04 5.69 -14.32
N VAL A 217 -7.07 5.77 -15.15
CA VAL A 217 -8.36 6.36 -14.75
C VAL A 217 -9.45 5.31 -14.56
N PHE A 218 -10.05 5.33 -13.37
CA PHE A 218 -11.03 4.39 -12.89
C PHE A 218 -12.45 4.98 -12.92
N GLN A 219 -13.37 4.22 -13.52
CA GLN A 219 -14.78 4.57 -13.61
C GLN A 219 -15.57 3.88 -12.49
N GLU A 220 -15.67 4.53 -11.32
CA GLU A 220 -16.36 3.99 -10.13
C GLU A 220 -17.77 3.48 -10.44
N GLN A 221 -18.52 4.15 -11.32
CA GLN A 221 -19.89 3.75 -11.65
C GLN A 221 -19.97 2.39 -12.37
N ARG A 222 -18.92 2.04 -13.11
CA ARG A 222 -18.82 0.82 -13.92
C ARG A 222 -17.90 -0.24 -13.32
N TRP A 223 -17.11 0.12 -12.31
CA TRP A 223 -16.03 -0.71 -11.76
C TRP A 223 -15.05 -1.16 -12.86
N SER A 224 -14.66 -0.23 -13.73
CA SER A 224 -13.83 -0.49 -14.90
C SER A 224 -12.81 0.62 -15.15
N TRP A 225 -11.81 0.34 -15.97
CA TRP A 225 -10.82 1.32 -16.42
C TRP A 225 -11.32 2.07 -17.63
N ARG A 226 -11.03 3.37 -17.69
CA ARG A 226 -11.34 4.22 -18.84
C ARG A 226 -10.32 4.05 -19.97
N ASP A 227 -9.06 3.88 -19.59
CA ASP A 227 -7.90 3.85 -20.47
C ASP A 227 -6.85 2.84 -19.97
N ASP A 228 -5.80 2.64 -20.77
CA ASP A 228 -4.66 1.77 -20.44
C ASP A 228 -3.67 2.41 -19.45
N GLY A 229 -3.91 3.67 -19.06
CA GLY A 229 -3.07 4.46 -18.18
C GLY A 229 -1.67 4.75 -18.73
N GLN A 230 -0.77 5.15 -17.83
CA GLN A 230 0.63 5.46 -18.11
C GLN A 230 1.51 4.83 -17.04
N THR A 231 2.61 4.21 -17.48
CA THR A 231 3.63 3.65 -16.59
C THR A 231 4.83 4.58 -16.48
N TYR A 232 5.36 4.69 -15.26
CA TYR A 232 6.54 5.45 -14.88
C TYR A 232 7.51 4.52 -14.16
N SER A 233 8.81 4.74 -14.34
CA SER A 233 9.84 4.07 -13.56
C SER A 233 10.18 4.88 -12.32
N PHE A 234 10.34 4.22 -11.18
CA PHE A 234 11.14 4.80 -10.10
C PHE A 234 12.58 5.02 -10.60
N PRO A 235 13.35 5.96 -10.00
CA PRO A 235 14.73 6.18 -10.42
C PRO A 235 15.55 4.88 -10.34
N ARG A 236 16.55 4.79 -11.21
CA ARG A 236 17.45 3.65 -11.33
C ARG A 236 18.88 4.11 -11.07
N THR A 237 19.77 3.18 -10.85
CA THR A 237 21.21 3.46 -10.84
C THR A 237 21.68 3.92 -12.22
N GLU A 238 22.89 4.47 -12.33
CA GLU A 238 23.46 4.92 -13.60
C GLU A 238 23.57 3.80 -14.65
N ASN A 239 23.78 2.55 -14.21
CA ASN A 239 23.81 1.38 -15.09
C ASN A 239 22.40 0.78 -15.39
N GLY A 240 21.32 1.43 -14.94
CA GLY A 240 19.93 1.01 -15.19
C GLY A 240 19.40 -0.07 -14.23
N SER A 241 20.16 -0.45 -13.22
CA SER A 241 19.72 -1.40 -12.18
C SER A 241 18.61 -0.79 -11.31
N ILE A 242 17.78 -1.66 -10.73
CA ILE A 242 16.71 -1.24 -9.84
C ILE A 242 17.31 -0.64 -8.55
N LEU A 243 16.89 0.58 -8.22
CA LEU A 243 17.27 1.26 -6.97
C LEU A 243 16.15 1.19 -5.92
N TYR A 244 14.89 1.31 -6.33
CA TYR A 244 13.70 1.27 -5.47
C TYR A 244 12.99 -0.08 -5.59
N GLY A 245 13.69 -1.16 -5.26
CA GLY A 245 13.20 -2.53 -5.43
C GLY A 245 12.44 -3.08 -4.22
N ASN A 246 12.16 -2.22 -3.24
CA ASN A 246 11.53 -2.53 -1.96
C ASN A 246 10.39 -1.55 -1.62
N VAL A 247 9.77 -0.92 -2.62
CA VAL A 247 8.65 0.01 -2.42
C VAL A 247 7.35 -0.76 -2.19
N GLU A 248 6.80 -0.67 -0.99
CA GLU A 248 5.58 -1.39 -0.59
C GLU A 248 4.35 -0.47 -0.49
N GLY A 249 4.51 0.83 -0.20
CA GLY A 249 3.38 1.73 0.01
C GLY A 249 3.35 2.95 -0.91
N VAL A 250 2.15 3.45 -1.25
CA VAL A 250 1.96 4.67 -2.03
C VAL A 250 0.74 5.47 -1.58
N SER A 251 0.82 6.80 -1.64
CA SER A 251 -0.31 7.71 -1.44
C SER A 251 -0.18 8.99 -2.27
N TRP A 252 -1.30 9.61 -2.62
CA TRP A 252 -1.31 10.90 -3.32
C TRP A 252 -1.11 12.05 -2.34
N ILE A 253 -0.15 12.94 -2.63
CA ILE A 253 0.00 14.23 -1.94
C ILE A 253 -0.73 15.32 -2.71
N ALA A 254 -0.55 15.34 -4.03
CA ALA A 254 -1.13 16.31 -4.95
C ALA A 254 -1.28 15.69 -6.34
N GLN A 255 -1.82 16.47 -7.29
CA GLN A 255 -2.09 16.00 -8.65
C GLN A 255 -0.88 15.36 -9.34
N ASN A 256 0.32 15.89 -9.16
CA ASN A 256 1.54 15.38 -9.77
C ASN A 256 2.58 14.93 -8.72
N ARG A 257 2.14 14.62 -7.49
CA ARG A 257 3.06 14.27 -6.40
C ARG A 257 2.51 13.13 -5.56
N ILE A 258 3.37 12.16 -5.30
CA ILE A 258 3.08 11.01 -4.45
C ILE A 258 4.08 10.90 -3.31
N VAL A 259 3.65 10.29 -2.22
CA VAL A 259 4.53 9.72 -1.21
C VAL A 259 4.59 8.21 -1.41
N ALA A 260 5.75 7.62 -1.23
CA ALA A 260 5.96 6.19 -1.19
C ALA A 260 6.76 5.81 0.04
N VAL A 261 6.63 4.56 0.49
CA VAL A 261 7.48 3.99 1.55
C VAL A 261 8.13 2.72 1.07
N SER A 262 9.34 2.49 1.54
CA SER A 262 10.09 1.28 1.25
C SER A 262 10.27 0.44 2.51
N ASP A 263 10.08 -0.87 2.35
CA ASP A 263 10.31 -1.85 3.38
C ASP A 263 11.81 -2.11 3.59
N ARG A 264 12.16 -2.96 4.54
CA ARG A 264 13.51 -3.49 4.70
C ARG A 264 13.91 -4.33 3.50
N ILE A 265 15.18 -4.20 3.12
CA ILE A 265 15.78 -5.03 2.08
C ILE A 265 15.79 -6.52 2.50
N LYS A 266 15.41 -7.38 1.55
CA LYS A 266 15.45 -8.85 1.63
C LYS A 266 16.83 -9.36 1.21
N GLU A 267 17.27 -10.51 1.73
CA GLU A 267 18.61 -11.07 1.43
C GLU A 267 18.87 -11.29 -0.07
N SER A 268 17.82 -11.51 -0.86
CA SER A 268 17.91 -11.71 -2.31
C SER A 268 18.09 -10.43 -3.14
N GLN A 269 17.96 -9.26 -2.52
CA GLN A 269 18.02 -7.96 -3.20
C GLN A 269 19.46 -7.40 -3.22
N THR A 270 19.73 -6.48 -4.15
CA THR A 270 21.08 -5.93 -4.31
C THR A 270 21.40 -4.89 -3.23
N PRO A 271 22.68 -4.72 -2.85
CA PRO A 271 23.07 -3.71 -1.85
C PRO A 271 22.62 -2.28 -2.17
N ASP A 272 22.53 -1.91 -3.45
CA ASP A 272 22.05 -0.60 -3.89
C ASP A 272 20.64 -0.29 -3.38
N MET A 273 19.75 -1.30 -3.37
CA MET A 273 18.39 -1.18 -2.82
C MET A 273 18.41 -0.95 -1.30
N GLY A 274 19.46 -1.41 -0.61
CA GLY A 274 19.62 -1.25 0.84
C GLY A 274 19.74 0.22 1.25
N SER A 275 20.22 1.08 0.36
CA SER A 275 20.22 2.53 0.59
C SER A 275 18.80 3.10 0.78
N LYS A 276 17.78 2.43 0.22
CA LYS A 276 16.37 2.85 0.23
C LYS A 276 15.53 2.15 1.29
N ASP A 277 16.11 1.24 2.06
CA ASP A 277 15.39 0.49 3.08
C ASP A 277 14.72 1.39 4.13
N GLN A 278 13.54 0.98 4.62
CA GLN A 278 12.85 1.61 5.75
C GLN A 278 12.76 3.15 5.63
N SER A 279 12.44 3.60 4.42
CA SER A 279 12.47 5.01 4.03
C SER A 279 11.09 5.47 3.58
N ILE A 280 10.90 6.79 3.65
CA ILE A 280 9.76 7.49 3.07
C ILE A 280 10.29 8.45 2.02
N HIS A 281 9.59 8.53 0.90
CA HIS A 281 10.05 9.18 -0.31
C HIS A 281 8.93 10.04 -0.88
N ILE A 282 9.26 11.23 -1.37
CA ILE A 282 8.35 12.09 -2.12
C ILE A 282 8.82 12.13 -3.55
N PHE A 283 7.92 11.84 -4.48
CA PHE A 283 8.20 11.86 -5.92
C PHE A 283 7.24 12.78 -6.66
N ASP A 284 7.77 13.51 -7.62
CA ASP A 284 6.99 14.15 -8.66
C ASP A 284 6.80 13.21 -9.86
N ILE A 285 5.59 13.23 -10.40
CA ILE A 285 5.22 12.56 -11.64
C ILE A 285 5.44 13.56 -12.78
N PRO A 286 6.28 13.24 -13.78
CA PRO A 286 6.48 14.13 -14.92
C PRO A 286 5.20 14.26 -15.74
N THR A 287 4.94 15.48 -16.20
CA THR A 287 3.83 15.85 -17.09
C THR A 287 4.20 15.66 -18.55
#